data_AF-A0A0G3CF41-F1
#
_entry.id   AF-A0A0G3CF41-F1
#
_cell.length_a   1.000
_cell.length_b   1.000
_cell.length_c   1.000
_cell.angle_alpha   90.00
_cell.angle_beta   90.00
_cell.angle_gamma   90.00
#
_symmetry.space_group_name_H-M   'P 1'
#
loop_
_entity.id
_entity.type
_entity.pdbx_description
1 polymer ?
#
loop_
_entity_poly.entity_id
_entity_poly.type
_entity_poly.pdbx_seq_one_letter_code
_entity_poly.pdbx_strand_id
1 'polypeptide(L)'
;MNGIFYVVLTGCTWKDVHRRYGSKSTVHRFPLYLCEHCIYLKIFNGLLNKGYDLKKIDLSHCFTDTKDIPAKKGEISATMDTKK
;
A
#
# COMPACT_ATOMS: atom_id res chain seq x y z
N MET A 1 20.48 -4.11 8.95
CA MET A 1 19.24 -4.63 8.33
C MET A 1 18.35 -3.44 7.98
N ASN A 2 18.59 -2.79 6.83
CA ASN A 2 17.85 -1.61 6.34
C ASN A 2 17.45 -1.77 4.85
N GLY A 3 17.67 -2.96 4.28
CA GLY A 3 17.49 -3.19 2.84
C GLY A 3 16.06 -2.99 2.36
N ILE A 4 15.06 -3.32 3.19
CA ILE A 4 13.66 -3.05 2.84
C ILE A 4 13.44 -1.55 2.65
N PHE A 5 13.87 -0.74 3.62
CA PHE A 5 13.72 0.72 3.53
C PHE A 5 14.50 1.30 2.36
N TYR A 6 15.70 0.78 2.08
CA TYR A 6 16.46 1.21 0.90
C TYR A 6 15.69 0.96 -0.40
N VAL A 7 15.11 -0.24 -0.58
CA VAL A 7 14.29 -0.57 -1.75
C VAL A 7 13.06 0.32 -1.86
N VAL A 8 12.34 0.52 -0.76
CA VAL A 8 11.12 1.35 -0.74
C VAL A 8 11.44 2.83 -1.02
N LEU A 9 12.54 3.35 -0.47
CA LEU A 9 12.93 4.75 -0.66
C LEU A 9 13.49 5.02 -2.06
N THR A 10 14.20 4.06 -2.65
CA THR A 10 14.87 4.25 -3.95
C THR A 10 14.09 3.70 -5.14
N GLY A 11 13.11 2.83 -4.92
CA GLY A 11 12.41 2.10 -5.96
C GLY A 11 13.27 1.11 -6.74
N CYS A 12 14.50 0.82 -6.27
CA CYS A 12 15.39 -0.09 -6.97
C CYS A 12 14.89 -1.55 -6.89
N THR A 13 15.30 -2.38 -7.84
CA THR A 13 14.91 -3.80 -7.79
C THR A 13 15.65 -4.51 -6.65
N TRP A 14 15.07 -5.60 -6.12
CA TRP A 14 15.72 -6.44 -5.11
C TRP A 14 17.11 -6.95 -5.53
N LYS A 15 17.35 -7.07 -6.84
CA LYS A 15 18.63 -7.51 -7.40
C LYS A 15 19.71 -6.43 -7.31
N ASP A 16 19.32 -5.16 -7.24
CA ASP A 16 20.20 -3.98 -7.25
C ASP A 16 20.48 -3.44 -5.85
N VAL A 17 19.98 -4.13 -4.81
CA VAL A 17 20.24 -3.76 -3.42
C VAL A 17 21.73 -3.88 -3.13
N HIS A 18 22.32 -2.76 -2.71
CA HIS A 18 23.72 -2.71 -2.35
C HIS A 18 24.01 -3.65 -1.17
N ARG A 19 25.11 -4.42 -1.22
CA ARG A 19 25.44 -5.46 -0.23
C ARG A 19 25.56 -4.93 1.21
N ARG A 20 25.86 -3.64 1.36
CA ARG A 20 25.88 -2.93 2.66
C ARG A 20 24.54 -3.01 3.42
N TYR A 21 23.42 -3.19 2.72
CA TYR A 21 22.08 -3.24 3.33
C TYR A 21 21.59 -4.66 3.62
N GLY A 22 22.34 -5.68 3.18
CA GLY A 22 22.04 -7.09 3.36
C GLY A 22 22.28 -7.89 2.08
N SER A 23 22.20 -9.22 2.20
CA SER A 23 22.18 -10.07 1.01
C SER A 23 20.84 -9.92 0.28
N LYS A 24 20.86 -10.04 -1.06
CA LYS A 24 19.66 -9.91 -1.91
C LYS A 24 18.53 -10.86 -1.45
N SER A 25 18.89 -12.11 -1.13
CA SER A 25 17.92 -13.12 -0.69
C SER A 25 17.38 -12.86 0.72
N THR A 26 18.18 -12.28 1.62
CA THR A 26 17.72 -11.89 2.96
C THR A 26 16.77 -10.70 2.88
N VAL A 27 17.11 -9.69 2.07
CA VAL A 27 16.28 -8.48 1.91
C VAL A 27 14.95 -8.81 1.21
N HIS A 28 14.92 -9.78 0.31
CA HIS A 28 13.68 -10.25 -0.31
C HIS A 28 12.82 -11.13 0.61
N ARG A 29 13.43 -12.03 1.40
CA ARG A 29 12.69 -12.93 2.31
C ARG A 29 12.12 -12.22 3.53
N PHE A 30 12.78 -11.18 4.02
CA PHE A 30 12.36 -10.50 5.25
C PHE A 30 10.98 -9.84 5.15
N PRO A 31 10.61 -9.10 4.08
CA PRO A 31 9.25 -8.60 3.89
C PRO A 31 8.18 -9.69 3.91
N LEU A 32 8.47 -10.85 3.32
CA LEU A 32 7.55 -11.99 3.27
C LEU A 32 7.29 -12.53 4.68
N TYR A 33 8.36 -12.72 5.46
CA TYR A 33 8.27 -13.08 6.88
C TYR A 33 7.43 -12.06 7.67
N LEU A 34 7.67 -10.75 7.48
CA LEU A 34 6.90 -9.71 8.17
C LEU A 34 5.41 -9.74 7.81
N CYS A 35 5.09 -10.08 6.56
CA CYS A 35 3.72 -10.23 6.08
C CYS A 35 3.04 -11.44 6.70
N GLU A 36 3.71 -12.60 6.67
CA GLU A 36 3.20 -13.86 7.23
C GLU A 36 2.88 -13.75 8.73
N HIS A 37 3.68 -12.98 9.46
CA HIS A 37 3.47 -12.76 10.90
C HIS A 37 2.61 -11.52 11.22
N CYS A 38 1.96 -10.90 10.23
CA CYS A 38 1.13 -9.70 10.38
C CYS A 38 1.84 -8.55 11.13
N ILE A 39 3.16 -8.45 11.00
CA ILE A 39 3.98 -7.49 11.77
C ILE A 39 3.76 -6.07 11.26
N TYR A 40 3.52 -5.89 9.95
CA TYR A 40 3.19 -4.58 9.39
C TYR A 40 1.95 -3.96 10.05
N LEU A 41 0.91 -4.75 10.32
CA LEU A 41 -0.29 -4.28 11.00
C LEU A 41 0.02 -3.82 12.44
N LYS A 42 0.86 -4.57 13.15
CA LYS A 42 1.30 -4.20 14.51
C LYS A 42 2.10 -2.90 14.51
N ILE A 43 3.04 -2.75 13.58
CA ILE A 43 3.83 -1.52 13.41
C ILE A 43 2.91 -0.35 13.07
N PHE A 44 2.00 -0.54 12.12
CA PHE A 44 1.04 0.49 11.71
C PHE A 44 0.19 0.95 12.89
N ASN A 45 -0.42 0.03 13.65
CA ASN A 45 -1.23 0.39 14.81
C ASN A 45 -0.40 1.09 15.91
N GLY A 46 0.84 0.66 16.12
CA GLY A 46 1.75 1.34 17.06
C GLY A 46 2.06 2.78 16.63
N LEU A 47 2.32 3.00 15.35
CA LEU A 47 2.54 4.34 14.79
C LEU A 47 1.27 5.19 14.81
N LEU A 48 0.12 4.58 14.53
CA LEU A 48 -1.19 5.22 14.53
C LEU A 48 -1.54 5.75 15.93
N ASN A 49 -1.42 4.89 16.95
CA ASN A 49 -1.65 5.27 18.35
C ASN A 49 -0.74 6.42 18.77
N LYS A 50 0.56 6.31 18.46
CA LYS A 50 1.51 7.40 18.74
C LYS A 50 1.16 8.69 17.98
N GLY A 51 0.59 8.57 16.78
CA GLY A 51 0.09 9.70 16.00
C GLY A 51 -1.06 10.44 16.68
N TYR A 52 -1.99 9.70 17.30
CA TYR A 52 -3.05 10.28 18.13
C TYR A 52 -2.50 10.96 19.38
N ASP A 53 -1.61 10.29 20.11
CA ASP A 53 -1.00 10.84 21.33
C ASP A 53 -0.28 12.16 21.06
N LEU A 54 0.42 12.23 19.92
CA LEU A 54 1.14 13.42 19.48
C LEU A 54 0.26 14.46 18.78
N LYS A 55 -1.07 14.25 18.71
CA LYS A 55 -2.02 15.09 17.97
C LYS A 55 -1.61 15.38 16.52
N LYS A 56 -0.86 14.45 15.90
CA LYS A 56 -0.48 14.53 14.49
C LYS A 56 -1.58 14.04 13.56
N ILE A 57 -2.50 13.26 14.09
CA ILE A 57 -3.67 12.75 13.39
C ILE A 57 -4.88 13.38 14.05
N ASP A 58 -5.55 14.27 13.33
CA ASP A 58 -6.83 14.81 13.74
C ASP A 58 -7.94 14.15 12.92
N LEU A 59 -8.84 13.45 13.62
CA LEU A 59 -9.98 12.80 12.97
C LEU A 59 -11.23 13.68 12.93
N SER A 60 -11.18 14.88 13.52
CA SER A 60 -12.33 15.81 13.52
C SER A 60 -12.77 16.18 12.10
N HIS A 61 -11.86 16.08 11.13
CA HIS A 61 -12.08 16.40 9.73
C HIS A 61 -11.68 15.25 8.80
N CYS A 62 -12.21 14.04 9.05
CA CYS A 62 -12.06 12.92 8.11
C CYS A 62 -13.19 12.91 7.09
N PHE A 63 -12.83 12.84 5.81
CA PHE A 63 -13.75 12.38 4.78
C PHE A 63 -13.50 10.91 4.52
N THR A 64 -14.49 10.08 4.82
CA THR A 64 -14.48 8.70 4.36
C THR A 64 -14.97 8.70 2.91
N ASP A 65 -14.04 8.56 1.95
CA ASP A 65 -14.40 8.36 0.53
C ASP A 65 -14.90 6.92 0.34
N THR A 66 -16.07 6.62 0.90
CA THR A 66 -16.80 5.38 0.64
C THR A 66 -17.68 5.63 -0.56
N LYS A 67 -17.33 5.03 -1.70
CA LYS A 67 -18.12 4.18 -2.63
C LYS A 67 -19.64 4.37 -2.83
N ASP A 68 -20.32 5.33 -2.21
CA ASP A 68 -21.76 5.56 -2.32
C ASP A 68 -22.15 6.30 -3.60
N ILE A 69 -21.17 6.65 -4.44
CA ILE A 69 -21.43 6.96 -5.84
C ILE A 69 -21.59 5.62 -6.55
N PRO A 70 -22.81 5.21 -6.94
CA PRO A 70 -22.96 4.03 -7.78
C PRO A 70 -22.09 4.23 -9.02
N ALA A 71 -21.23 3.27 -9.31
CA ALA A 71 -20.43 3.31 -10.53
C ALA A 71 -21.39 3.55 -11.71
N LYS A 72 -21.16 4.62 -12.46
CA LYS A 72 -21.97 4.98 -13.63
C LYS A 72 -21.82 3.84 -14.65
N LYS A 73 -22.71 2.84 -14.59
CA LYS A 73 -22.75 1.73 -15.53
C LYS A 73 -23.00 2.37 -16.89
N GLY A 74 -22.00 2.34 -17.76
CA GLY A 74 -22.14 2.86 -19.11
C GLY A 74 -23.36 2.21 -19.75
N GLU A 75 -24.36 3.02 -20.12
CA GLU A 75 -25.46 2.55 -20.96
C GLU A 75 -24.86 2.11 -22.28
N ILE A 76 -24.80 0.79 -22.50
CA ILE A 76 -24.66 0.25 -23.83
C ILE A 76 -25.98 0.54 -24.56
N SER A 77 -26.03 1.67 -25.27
CA SER A 77 -27.04 1.91 -26.29
C SER A 77 -26.80 0.90 -27.41
N ALA A 78 -27.46 -0.26 -27.32
CA ALA A 78 -27.59 -1.20 -28.41
C ALA A 78 -28.87 -0.83 -29.18
N THR A 79 -28.80 0.24 -29.96
CA THR A 79 -29.70 0.44 -31.11
C THR A 79 -28.82 0.48 -32.35
N MET A 80 -28.50 -0.69 -32.88
CA MET A 80 -27.97 -0.80 -34.24
C MET A 80 -29.10 -1.27 -35.13
N ASP A 81 -29.77 -0.29 -35.74
CA ASP A 81 -30.50 -0.45 -36.99
C ASP A 81 -29.56 -1.08 -38.03
N THR A 82 -29.91 -2.26 -38.52
CA THR A 82 -29.40 -2.75 -39.80
C THR A 82 -30.56 -3.14 -40.68
N LYS A 83 -30.96 -2.18 -41.50
CA LYS A 83 -31.78 -2.34 -42.70
C LYS A 83 -31.11 -3.33 -43.65
N LYS A 84 -31.81 -4.39 -44.05
CA LYS A 84 -31.70 -4.99 -45.38
C LYS A 84 -33.04 -5.54 -45.83
#